data_AF-A0A0Q5DYG6-F1
#
_entry.id   AF-A0A0Q5DYG6-F1
#
_cell.length_a   1.000
_cell.length_b   1.000
_cell.length_c   1.000
_cell.angle_alpha   90.00
_cell.angle_beta   90.00
_cell.angle_gamma   90.00
#
_symmetry.space_group_name_H-M   'P 1'
#
loop_
_entity.id
_entity.type
_entity.pdbx_description
1 polymer ?
#
loop_
_entity_poly.entity_id
_entity_poly.type
_entity_poly.pdbx_seq_one_letter_code
_entity_poly.pdbx_strand_id
1 'polypeptide(L)'
;MALALALSAVMIPTARAQETPYVNPERGTFLIHGNYCGPGNRSPRPPIDALDLACMHHDICSPPRGQIPTCACNDRLHAEAEAVSEDQTQPQSLRDTAGFVADTALALPCR
;
A
#
# COMPACT_ATOMS: atom_id res chain seq x y z
N MET A 1 52.27 29.73 -9.87
CA MET A 1 51.09 29.50 -9.01
C MET A 1 49.84 29.72 -9.84
N ALA A 2 49.17 28.64 -10.25
CA ALA A 2 47.84 28.70 -10.88
C ALA A 2 46.90 27.88 -10.00
N LEU A 3 45.91 28.57 -9.43
CA LEU A 3 44.95 28.02 -8.46
C LEU A 3 43.73 27.53 -9.26
N ALA A 4 43.53 26.22 -9.36
CA ALA A 4 42.32 25.64 -9.94
C ALA A 4 41.28 25.43 -8.83
N LEU A 5 40.23 26.25 -8.82
CA LEU A 5 39.06 26.07 -7.96
C LEU A 5 38.10 25.09 -8.65
N ALA A 6 38.04 23.85 -8.15
CA ALA A 6 37.03 22.88 -8.56
C ALA A 6 35.72 23.16 -7.80
N LEU A 7 34.65 23.53 -8.52
CA LEU A 7 33.30 23.63 -7.96
C LEU A 7 32.67 22.24 -7.93
N SER A 8 32.58 21.65 -6.74
CA SER A 8 31.83 20.42 -6.50
C SER A 8 30.34 20.73 -6.40
N ALA A 9 29.54 20.35 -7.41
CA ALA A 9 28.09 20.41 -7.33
C ALA A 9 27.58 19.28 -6.41
N VAL A 10 27.09 19.64 -5.22
CA VAL A 10 26.46 18.70 -4.29
C VAL A 10 25.03 18.42 -4.78
N MET A 11 24.79 17.22 -5.28
CA MET A 11 23.44 16.72 -5.58
C MET A 11 22.77 16.35 -4.26
N ILE A 12 21.84 17.18 -3.79
CA ILE A 12 21.04 16.89 -2.58
C ILE A 12 19.94 15.91 -3.00
N PRO A 13 19.90 14.68 -2.44
CA PRO A 13 18.78 13.79 -2.69
C PRO A 13 17.53 14.40 -2.07
N THR A 14 16.48 14.58 -2.88
CA THR A 14 15.16 14.95 -2.36
C THR A 14 14.65 13.81 -1.49
N ALA A 15 14.55 14.04 -0.19
CA ALA A 15 13.93 13.10 0.74
C ALA A 15 12.50 12.81 0.28
N ARG A 16 12.18 11.53 0.04
CA ARG A 16 10.80 11.12 -0.24
C ARG A 16 10.02 11.09 1.06
N ALA A 17 8.89 11.80 1.10
CA ALA A 17 7.94 11.65 2.19
C ALA A 17 7.40 10.21 2.11
N GLN A 18 7.77 9.39 3.09
CA GLN A 18 7.19 8.06 3.25
C GLN A 18 5.79 8.25 3.85
N GLU A 19 4.77 7.66 3.21
CA GLU A 19 3.43 7.54 3.80
C GLU A 19 3.58 6.73 5.09
N THR A 20 3.50 7.39 6.24
CA THR A 20 3.62 6.69 7.53
C THR A 20 2.34 5.92 7.79
N PRO A 21 2.40 4.67 8.28
CA PRO A 21 1.20 3.94 8.67
C PRO A 21 0.31 4.77 9.61
N TYR A 22 -0.98 4.87 9.28
CA TYR A 22 -1.95 5.63 10.04
C TYR A 22 -2.62 4.74 11.09
N VAL A 23 -2.49 5.13 12.36
CA VAL A 23 -3.17 4.48 13.48
C VAL A 23 -4.36 5.33 13.88
N ASN A 24 -5.58 4.79 13.73
CA ASN A 24 -6.77 5.38 14.36
C ASN A 24 -7.12 4.57 15.62
N PRO A 25 -6.78 5.08 16.82
CA PRO A 25 -7.05 4.37 18.07
C PRO A 25 -8.54 4.26 18.39
N GLU A 26 -9.39 5.18 17.91
CA GLU A 26 -10.84 5.14 18.16
C GLU A 26 -11.56 4.04 17.38
N ARG A 27 -11.02 3.67 16.21
CA ARG A 27 -11.56 2.57 15.38
C ARG A 27 -10.79 1.27 15.53
N GLY A 28 -9.67 1.27 16.25
CA GLY A 28 -8.76 0.12 16.35
C GLY A 28 -8.22 -0.29 14.97
N THR A 29 -7.93 0.70 14.12
CA THR A 29 -7.53 0.46 12.72
C THR A 29 -6.12 0.93 12.48
N PHE A 30 -5.29 -0.01 12.04
CA PHE A 30 -3.96 0.24 11.51
C PHE A 30 -4.06 0.22 9.99
N LEU A 31 -3.83 1.35 9.35
CA LEU A 31 -3.84 1.49 7.91
C LEU A 31 -2.42 1.67 7.39
N ILE A 32 -2.07 0.87 6.41
CA ILE A 32 -0.83 1.04 5.65
C ILE A 32 -1.01 2.04 4.52
N HIS A 33 -2.24 2.18 4.01
CA HIS A 33 -2.57 3.06 2.89
C HIS A 33 -4.07 3.37 2.85
N GLY A 34 -4.41 4.58 2.41
CA GLY A 34 -5.77 4.96 2.07
C GLY A 34 -6.84 4.74 3.15
N ASN A 35 -8.02 4.32 2.73
CA ASN A 35 -9.18 4.09 3.57
C ASN A 35 -9.42 2.60 3.87
N TYR A 36 -8.80 1.65 3.18
CA TYR A 36 -9.13 0.23 3.27
C TYR A 36 -7.93 -0.68 3.50
N CYS A 37 -6.72 -0.27 3.14
CA CYS A 37 -5.55 -1.14 3.29
C CYS A 37 -5.13 -1.26 4.76
N GLY A 38 -5.67 -2.28 5.42
CA GLY A 38 -5.42 -2.64 6.81
C GLY A 38 -6.37 -3.77 7.25
N PRO A 39 -6.30 -4.26 8.51
CA PRO A 39 -7.08 -5.42 8.93
C PRO A 39 -8.59 -5.17 8.95
N GLY A 40 -9.33 -5.51 7.88
CA GLY A 40 -10.79 -5.50 7.87
C GLY A 40 -11.40 -4.13 8.21
N ASN A 41 -10.93 -3.04 7.60
CA ASN A 41 -11.30 -1.67 7.99
C ASN A 41 -12.72 -1.29 7.57
N ARG A 42 -13.23 -1.84 6.45
CA ARG A 42 -14.58 -1.60 5.90
C ARG A 42 -15.03 -0.15 6.07
N SER A 43 -14.19 0.77 5.59
CA SER A 43 -14.41 2.21 5.74
C SER A 43 -15.70 2.65 5.06
N PRO A 44 -16.41 3.68 5.57
CA PRO A 44 -17.56 4.27 4.88
C PRO A 44 -17.15 5.30 3.81
N ARG A 45 -15.85 5.56 3.62
CA ARG A 45 -15.33 6.53 2.65
C ARG A 45 -15.02 5.83 1.32
N PRO A 46 -15.11 6.52 0.17
CA PRO A 46 -14.68 5.94 -1.09
C PRO A 46 -13.17 5.63 -1.08
N PRO A 47 -12.70 4.64 -1.85
CA PRO A 47 -11.27 4.41 -2.01
C PRO A 47 -10.62 5.62 -2.69
N ILE A 48 -9.39 5.95 -2.31
CA ILE A 48 -8.70 7.16 -2.80
C ILE A 48 -7.86 6.93 -4.06
N ASP A 49 -7.52 5.68 -4.36
CA ASP A 49 -6.79 5.26 -5.57
C ASP A 49 -7.04 3.77 -5.89
N ALA A 50 -6.32 3.24 -6.88
CA ALA A 50 -6.46 1.86 -7.33
C ALA A 50 -6.03 0.82 -6.30
N LEU A 51 -5.00 1.10 -5.49
CA LEU A 51 -4.58 0.19 -4.43
C LEU A 51 -5.63 0.14 -3.32
N ASP A 52 -6.14 1.31 -2.92
CA ASP A 52 -7.18 1.41 -1.91
C ASP A 52 -8.48 0.72 -2.36
N LEU A 53 -8.78 0.75 -3.67
CA LEU A 53 -9.89 0.00 -4.27
C LEU A 53 -9.69 -1.53 -4.17
N ALA A 54 -8.46 -2.02 -4.42
CA ALA A 54 -8.14 -3.44 -4.25
C ALA A 54 -8.35 -3.90 -2.80
N CYS A 55 -7.91 -3.10 -1.83
CA CYS A 55 -8.13 -3.36 -0.41
C CYS A 55 -9.63 -3.32 -0.05
N MET A 56 -10.41 -2.39 -0.61
CA MET A 56 -11.87 -2.36 -0.42
C MET A 56 -12.55 -3.64 -0.93
N HIS A 57 -12.14 -4.12 -2.10
CA HIS A 57 -12.64 -5.36 -2.67
C HIS A 57 -12.34 -6.58 -1.78
N HIS A 58 -11.14 -6.65 -1.19
CA HIS A 58 -10.79 -7.68 -0.21
C HIS A 58 -11.66 -7.61 1.05
N ASP A 59 -11.85 -6.41 1.60
CA ASP A 59 -12.67 -6.17 2.80
C ASP A 59 -14.14 -6.58 2.61
N ILE A 60 -14.68 -6.40 1.39
CA ILE A 60 -16.04 -6.81 1.00
C ILE A 60 -16.12 -8.33 0.79
N CYS A 61 -15.11 -8.92 0.14
CA CYS A 61 -15.04 -10.36 -0.10
C CYS A 61 -14.90 -11.16 1.20
N SER A 62 -14.10 -10.63 2.13
CA SER A 62 -13.75 -11.27 3.38
C SER A 62 -14.94 -11.37 4.35
N PRO A 63 -14.98 -12.39 5.23
CA PRO A 63 -15.95 -12.43 6.32
C PRO A 63 -15.74 -11.25 7.29
N PRO A 64 -16.67 -11.03 8.24
CA PRO A 64 -16.49 -10.03 9.28
C PRO A 64 -15.14 -10.14 10.00
N ARG A 65 -14.61 -9.01 10.47
CA ARG A 65 -13.31 -8.92 11.14
C ARG A 65 -13.16 -10.00 12.23
N GLY A 66 -11.99 -10.64 12.26
CA GLY A 66 -11.67 -11.72 13.19
C GLY A 66 -11.89 -13.13 12.63
N GLN A 67 -12.42 -13.25 11.42
CA GLN A 67 -12.54 -14.51 10.69
C GLN A 67 -11.55 -14.59 9.53
N ILE A 68 -11.20 -15.82 9.14
CA ILE A 68 -10.23 -16.09 8.07
C ILE A 68 -10.91 -15.95 6.69
N PRO A 69 -10.34 -15.14 5.77
CA PRO A 69 -10.84 -15.01 4.40
C PRO A 69 -10.69 -16.31 3.60
N THR A 70 -11.47 -16.44 2.52
CA THR A 70 -11.26 -17.55 1.58
C THR A 70 -10.00 -17.28 0.74
N CYS A 71 -9.36 -18.34 0.23
CA CYS A 71 -8.16 -18.16 -0.59
C CYS A 71 -8.45 -17.31 -1.82
N ALA A 72 -9.63 -17.46 -2.43
CA ALA A 72 -10.08 -16.63 -3.55
C ALA A 72 -10.13 -15.12 -3.24
N CYS A 73 -10.41 -14.72 -1.99
CA CYS A 73 -10.35 -13.29 -1.62
C CYS A 73 -8.90 -12.79 -1.59
N ASN A 74 -7.98 -13.59 -1.05
CA ASN A 74 -6.56 -13.23 -0.99
C ASN A 74 -5.93 -13.23 -2.39
N ASP A 75 -6.25 -14.22 -3.23
CA ASP A 75 -5.79 -14.31 -4.62
C ASP A 75 -6.25 -13.10 -5.43
N ARG A 76 -7.49 -12.65 -5.22
CA ARG A 76 -8.00 -11.43 -5.87
C ARG A 76 -7.25 -10.18 -5.39
N LEU A 77 -7.00 -10.05 -4.08
CA LEU A 77 -6.21 -8.94 -3.55
C LEU A 77 -4.81 -8.91 -4.16
N HIS A 78 -4.15 -10.07 -4.23
CA HIS A 78 -2.84 -10.21 -4.85
C HIS A 78 -2.86 -9.70 -6.29
N ALA A 79 -3.76 -10.22 -7.14
CA ALA A 79 -3.82 -9.84 -8.56
C ALA A 79 -4.12 -8.36 -8.78
N GLU A 80 -5.04 -7.76 -8.01
CA GLU A 80 -5.38 -6.35 -8.14
C GLU A 80 -4.25 -5.43 -7.64
N ALA A 81 -3.56 -5.81 -6.55
CA ALA A 81 -2.43 -5.05 -6.04
C ALA A 81 -1.16 -5.19 -6.93
N GLU A 82 -0.92 -6.38 -7.49
CA GLU A 82 0.18 -6.62 -8.44
C GLU A 82 0.02 -5.75 -9.69
N ALA A 83 -1.19 -5.65 -10.24
CA ALA A 83 -1.45 -4.76 -11.38
C ALA A 83 -1.10 -3.29 -11.08
N VAL A 84 -1.32 -2.82 -9.85
CA VAL A 84 -0.93 -1.46 -9.41
C VAL A 84 0.58 -1.34 -9.24
N SER A 85 1.25 -2.38 -8.75
CA SER A 85 2.70 -2.38 -8.56
C SER A 85 3.47 -2.33 -9.90
N GLU A 86 2.90 -2.91 -10.95
CA GLU A 86 3.46 -2.93 -12.31
C GLU A 86 3.14 -1.67 -13.14
N ASP A 87 2.12 -0.90 -12.76
CA ASP A 87 1.68 0.29 -13.49
C ASP A 87 2.67 1.46 -13.33
N GLN A 88 3.52 1.64 -14.34
CA GLN A 88 4.53 2.71 -14.37
C GLN A 88 3.96 4.14 -14.37
N THR A 89 2.65 4.30 -14.60
CA THR A 89 2.00 5.62 -14.49
C THR A 89 1.75 6.02 -13.04
N GLN A 90 1.78 5.07 -12.09
CA GLN A 90 1.63 5.33 -10.67
C GLN A 90 2.92 5.87 -10.03
N PRO A 91 2.82 6.69 -8.96
CA PRO A 91 3.97 7.08 -8.16
C PRO A 91 4.74 5.86 -7.63
N GLN A 92 6.08 5.94 -7.62
CA GLN A 92 6.92 4.83 -7.16
C GLN A 92 6.54 4.36 -5.75
N SER A 93 6.28 5.28 -4.83
CA SER A 93 5.86 4.93 -3.46
C SER A 93 4.56 4.13 -3.42
N LEU A 94 3.60 4.44 -4.29
CA LEU A 94 2.35 3.68 -4.39
C LEU A 94 2.61 2.27 -4.93
N ARG A 95 3.47 2.14 -5.94
CA ARG A 95 3.86 0.85 -6.49
C ARG A 95 4.58 -0.03 -5.47
N ASP A 96 5.49 0.57 -4.69
CA ASP A 96 6.23 -0.13 -3.64
C ASP A 96 5.26 -0.65 -2.56
N THR A 97 4.31 0.19 -2.12
CA THR A 97 3.25 -0.23 -1.18
C THR A 97 2.34 -1.30 -1.79
N ALA A 98 1.97 -1.18 -3.05
CA ALA A 98 1.15 -2.17 -3.75
C ALA A 98 1.85 -3.53 -3.85
N GLY A 99 3.16 -3.54 -4.14
CA GLY A 99 3.96 -4.77 -4.13
C GLY A 99 3.98 -5.42 -2.75
N PHE A 100 4.17 -4.64 -1.68
CA PHE A 100 4.08 -5.16 -0.31
C PHE A 100 2.70 -5.76 0.00
N VAL A 101 1.61 -5.13 -0.44
CA VAL A 101 0.24 -5.66 -0.27
C VAL A 101 0.06 -6.95 -1.07
N ALA A 102 0.54 -7.00 -2.31
CA ALA A 102 0.45 -8.16 -3.18
C ALA A 102 1.18 -9.37 -2.60
N ASP A 103 2.40 -9.18 -2.10
CA ASP A 103 3.19 -10.24 -1.45
C ASP A 103 2.54 -10.72 -0.15
N THR A 104 2.04 -9.77 0.66
CA THR A 104 1.38 -10.09 1.92
C THR A 104 0.09 -10.88 1.69
N ALA A 105 -0.66 -10.58 0.63
CA ALA A 105 -1.90 -11.28 0.30
C ALA A 105 -1.65 -12.79 0.10
N LEU A 106 -0.53 -13.17 -0.51
CA LEU A 106 -0.12 -14.58 -0.69
C LEU A 106 0.30 -15.26 0.62
N ALA A 107 0.76 -14.50 1.61
CA ALA A 107 1.20 -15.01 2.90
C ALA A 107 0.07 -15.11 3.95
N LEU A 108 -1.09 -14.46 3.69
CA LEU A 108 -2.20 -14.48 4.63
C LEU A 108 -2.85 -15.87 4.72
N PRO A 109 -3.18 -16.34 5.94
CA PRO A 109 -3.98 -17.56 6.10
C PRO A 109 -5.29 -17.46 5.33
N CYS A 110 -5.72 -18.58 4.75
CA CYS A 110 -6.99 -18.70 4.08
C CYS A 110 -7.65 -20.06 4.34
N ARG A 111 -8.94 -20.14 4.05
CA ARG A 111 -9.78 -21.34 4.18
C ARG A 111 -10.53 -21.67 2.89
#